data_AF-A0AAU7K743-F1
#
_entry.id   AF-A0AAU7K743-F1
#
_cell.length_a   1.000
_cell.length_b   1.000
_cell.length_c   1.000
_cell.angle_alpha   90.00
_cell.angle_beta   90.00
_cell.angle_gamma   90.00
#
_symmetry.space_group_name_H-M   'P 1'
#
loop_
_entity.id
_entity.type
_entity.pdbx_description
1 polymer ?
#
loop_
_entity_poly.entity_id
_entity_poly.type
_entity_poly.pdbx_seq_one_letter_code
_entity_poly.pdbx_strand_id
1 'polypeptide(L)'
;MKKFTRCLKISLLSAFCMFLCAFSDPESMEQCASYLQKTFTDHYDNSQESDRIKRYELNVTNNGFCRYKRYFNNGKTEYFAFKLSKFKDMDYYGTTTSGKLYIHTKGDDVIVQTYKDRGGDVDSMATQIIIPLKNMEAEDLNLIRDNLNKINAEVSILQRP
;
A
#
# COMPACT_ATOMS: atom_id res chain seq x y z
N MET A 1 48.07 -6.37 33.41
CA MET A 1 47.16 -7.27 32.67
C MET A 1 45.71 -6.76 32.55
N LYS A 2 45.11 -6.10 33.57
CA LYS A 2 43.70 -5.61 33.53
C LYS A 2 43.34 -4.66 32.36
N LYS A 3 44.29 -3.87 31.84
CA LYS A 3 44.05 -2.93 30.72
C LYS A 3 43.87 -3.65 29.37
N PHE A 4 44.62 -4.72 29.14
CA PHE A 4 44.55 -5.51 27.90
C PHE A 4 43.20 -6.23 27.76
N THR A 5 42.71 -6.79 28.88
CA THR A 5 41.41 -7.46 28.94
C THR A 5 40.24 -6.49 28.75
N ARG A 6 40.40 -5.21 29.10
CA ARG A 6 39.38 -4.17 28.84
C ARG A 6 39.30 -3.79 27.36
N CYS A 7 40.43 -3.55 26.70
CA CYS A 7 40.44 -3.28 25.25
C CYS A 7 39.86 -4.44 24.44
N LEU A 8 40.21 -5.68 24.80
CA LEU A 8 39.68 -6.86 24.12
C LEU A 8 38.15 -6.96 24.24
N LYS A 9 37.59 -6.69 25.43
CA LYS A 9 36.13 -6.67 25.64
C LYS A 9 35.42 -5.59 24.85
N ILE A 10 36.00 -4.39 24.75
CA ILE A 10 35.42 -3.28 23.97
C ILE A 10 35.46 -3.62 22.47
N SER A 11 36.57 -4.18 21.99
CA SER A 11 36.71 -4.61 20.60
C SER A 11 35.70 -5.71 20.24
N LEU A 12 35.51 -6.69 21.13
CA LEU A 12 34.50 -7.75 20.95
C LEU A 12 33.08 -7.19 20.91
N LEU A 13 32.76 -6.23 21.78
CA LEU A 13 31.45 -5.59 21.81
C LEU A 13 31.20 -4.79 20.52
N SER A 14 32.20 -4.06 20.01
CA SER A 14 32.08 -3.32 18.75
C SER A 14 31.90 -4.24 17.53
N ALA A 15 32.62 -5.38 17.50
CA ALA A 15 32.49 -6.36 16.43
C ALA A 15 31.11 -7.04 16.46
N PHE A 16 30.58 -7.30 17.66
CA PHE A 16 29.24 -7.83 17.84
C PHE A 16 28.16 -6.82 17.40
N CYS A 17 28.33 -5.53 17.72
CA CYS A 17 27.42 -4.48 17.23
C CYS A 17 27.42 -4.37 15.70
N MET A 18 28.59 -4.41 15.05
CA MET A 18 28.67 -4.38 13.58
C MET A 18 28.06 -5.62 12.93
N PHE A 19 28.20 -6.79 13.55
CA PHE A 19 27.56 -8.02 13.08
C PHE A 19 26.02 -7.94 13.15
N LEU A 20 25.46 -7.35 14.20
CA LEU A 20 24.01 -7.14 14.31
C LEU A 20 23.47 -6.15 13.29
N CYS A 21 24.22 -5.09 12.97
CA CYS A 21 23.82 -4.13 11.93
C CYS A 21 23.94 -4.69 10.51
N ALA A 22 24.79 -5.69 10.27
CA ALA A 22 25.00 -6.27 8.94
C ALA A 22 23.79 -7.06 8.39
N PHE A 23 22.84 -7.45 9.25
CA PHE A 23 21.58 -8.11 8.87
C PHE A 23 20.39 -7.15 8.78
N SER A 24 20.62 -5.84 8.84
CA SER A 24 19.58 -4.84 8.62
C SER A 24 19.39 -4.67 7.11
N ASP A 25 18.67 -5.58 6.46
CA ASP A 25 18.34 -5.42 5.04
C ASP A 25 17.33 -4.25 4.93
N PRO A 26 17.67 -3.14 4.25
CA PRO A 26 16.69 -2.09 4.03
C PRO A 26 15.57 -2.68 3.17
N GLU A 27 14.39 -2.81 3.77
CA GLU A 27 13.22 -3.35 3.07
C GLU A 27 12.97 -2.52 1.80
N SER A 28 13.10 -3.15 0.64
CA SER A 28 13.08 -2.41 -0.63
C SER A 28 11.67 -1.97 -1.00
N MET A 29 11.55 -0.91 -1.81
CA MET A 29 10.28 -0.51 -2.44
C MET A 29 9.53 -1.69 -3.08
N GLU A 30 10.28 -2.62 -3.67
CA GLU A 30 9.73 -3.82 -4.32
C GLU A 30 9.10 -4.77 -3.30
N GLN A 31 9.73 -4.98 -2.14
CA GLN A 31 9.17 -5.79 -1.06
C GLN A 31 7.91 -5.15 -0.51
N CYS A 32 7.92 -3.83 -0.27
CA CYS A 32 6.74 -3.10 0.22
C CYS A 32 5.58 -3.18 -0.78
N ALA A 33 5.85 -2.94 -2.07
CA ALA A 33 4.83 -3.01 -3.11
C ALA A 33 4.30 -4.44 -3.30
N SER A 34 5.17 -5.45 -3.21
CA SER A 34 4.78 -6.87 -3.30
C SER A 34 3.93 -7.30 -2.10
N TYR A 35 4.27 -6.83 -0.88
CA TYR A 35 3.45 -7.05 0.30
C TYR A 35 2.05 -6.46 0.11
N LEU A 36 1.95 -5.18 -0.28
CA LEU A 36 0.66 -4.53 -0.52
C LEU A 36 -0.15 -5.24 -1.60
N GLN A 37 0.49 -5.60 -2.72
CA GLN A 37 -0.17 -6.35 -3.80
C GLN A 37 -0.73 -7.68 -3.30
N LYS A 38 0.08 -8.44 -2.55
CA LYS A 38 -0.33 -9.73 -1.99
C LYS A 38 -1.48 -9.55 -1.01
N THR A 39 -1.36 -8.67 -0.03
CA THR A 39 -2.38 -8.41 0.98
C THR A 39 -3.69 -7.99 0.33
N PHE A 40 -3.66 -7.04 -0.62
CA PHE A 40 -4.88 -6.63 -1.30
C PHE A 40 -5.50 -7.72 -2.17
N THR A 41 -4.71 -8.66 -2.70
CA THR A 41 -5.23 -9.79 -3.48
C THR A 41 -5.87 -10.84 -2.56
N ASP A 42 -5.16 -11.22 -1.49
CA ASP A 42 -5.56 -12.26 -0.54
C ASP A 42 -6.84 -11.85 0.24
N HIS A 43 -6.92 -10.58 0.60
CA HIS A 43 -8.01 -10.03 1.42
C HIS A 43 -9.09 -9.31 0.63
N TYR A 44 -9.06 -9.32 -0.71
CA TYR A 44 -10.11 -8.67 -1.49
C TYR A 44 -11.47 -9.34 -1.24
N ASP A 45 -12.48 -8.53 -0.92
CA ASP A 45 -13.84 -9.02 -0.69
C ASP A 45 -14.74 -8.81 -1.91
N ASN A 46 -14.71 -9.79 -2.82
CA ASN A 46 -15.61 -9.82 -3.96
C ASN A 46 -17.10 -9.99 -3.57
N SER A 47 -17.40 -10.48 -2.35
CA SER A 47 -18.78 -10.79 -1.95
C SER A 47 -19.61 -9.53 -1.68
N GLN A 48 -18.97 -8.41 -1.31
CA GLN A 48 -19.67 -7.15 -1.06
C GLN A 48 -20.31 -6.54 -2.32
N GLU A 49 -19.77 -6.86 -3.49
CA GLU A 49 -20.18 -6.23 -4.75
C GLU A 49 -20.41 -7.25 -5.90
N SER A 50 -20.51 -8.55 -5.60
CA SER A 50 -20.60 -9.64 -6.60
C SER A 50 -21.79 -9.51 -7.56
N ASP A 51 -22.89 -8.93 -7.11
CA ASP A 51 -24.09 -8.74 -7.94
C ASP A 51 -23.86 -7.70 -9.05
N ARG A 52 -22.87 -6.81 -8.87
CA ARG A 52 -22.61 -5.67 -9.76
C ARG A 52 -21.27 -5.78 -10.47
N ILE A 53 -20.24 -6.28 -9.79
CA ILE A 53 -18.88 -6.38 -10.29
C ILE A 53 -18.63 -7.79 -10.83
N LYS A 54 -18.33 -7.86 -12.13
CA LYS A 54 -17.96 -9.08 -12.83
C LYS A 54 -16.55 -9.54 -12.46
N ARG A 55 -15.61 -8.59 -12.41
CA ARG A 55 -14.20 -8.80 -12.08
C ARG A 55 -13.54 -7.48 -11.71
N TYR A 56 -12.39 -7.55 -11.07
CA TYR A 56 -11.55 -6.40 -10.76
C TYR A 56 -10.09 -6.66 -11.16
N GLU A 57 -9.31 -5.59 -11.25
CA GLU A 57 -7.84 -5.61 -11.38
C GLU A 57 -7.31 -4.59 -10.37
N LEU A 58 -6.52 -5.03 -9.39
CA LEU A 58 -5.89 -4.15 -8.40
C LEU A 58 -4.38 -4.39 -8.47
N ASN A 59 -3.64 -3.33 -8.80
CA ASN A 59 -2.21 -3.38 -9.05
C ASN A 59 -1.47 -2.29 -8.26
N VAL A 60 -0.58 -2.71 -7.37
CA VAL A 60 0.38 -1.87 -6.66
C VAL A 60 1.75 -2.15 -7.25
N THR A 61 2.36 -1.13 -7.86
CA THR A 61 3.61 -1.28 -8.60
C THR A 61 4.79 -0.63 -7.86
N ASN A 62 5.97 -1.23 -7.99
CA ASN A 62 7.22 -0.74 -7.39
C ASN A 62 7.64 0.66 -7.90
N ASN A 63 7.14 1.09 -9.05
CA ASN A 63 7.29 2.48 -9.52
C ASN A 63 6.37 3.49 -8.80
N GLY A 64 5.71 3.09 -7.71
CA GLY A 64 4.98 3.99 -6.84
C GLY A 64 3.56 4.31 -7.33
N PHE A 65 2.87 3.39 -7.99
CA PHE A 65 1.48 3.60 -8.41
C PHE A 65 0.56 2.54 -7.81
N CYS A 66 -0.65 2.96 -7.45
CA CYS A 66 -1.77 2.07 -7.17
C CYS A 66 -2.83 2.29 -8.25
N ARG A 67 -3.25 1.21 -8.90
CA ARG A 67 -4.27 1.21 -9.96
C ARG A 67 -5.33 0.19 -9.61
N TYR A 68 -6.58 0.61 -9.69
CA TYR A 68 -7.72 -0.23 -9.40
C TYR A 68 -8.77 -0.08 -10.49
N LYS A 69 -9.13 -1.18 -11.11
CA LYS A 69 -10.08 -1.21 -12.21
C LYS A 69 -11.19 -2.19 -11.88
N ARG A 70 -12.43 -1.75 -12.04
CA ARG A 70 -13.63 -2.54 -11.77
C ARG A 70 -14.41 -2.72 -13.06
N TYR A 71 -14.81 -3.94 -13.36
CA TYR A 71 -15.61 -4.28 -14.53
C TYR A 71 -16.98 -4.72 -14.05
N PHE A 72 -18.02 -4.01 -14.46
CA PHE A 72 -19.39 -4.25 -14.03
C PHE A 72 -20.10 -5.24 -14.96
N ASN A 73 -21.11 -5.93 -14.42
CA ASN A 73 -21.95 -6.88 -15.15
C ASN A 73 -22.68 -6.24 -16.35
N ASN A 74 -22.97 -4.95 -16.28
CA ASN A 74 -23.61 -4.19 -17.35
C ASN A 74 -22.65 -3.67 -18.44
N GLY A 75 -21.35 -4.02 -18.36
CA GLY A 75 -20.32 -3.57 -19.30
C GLY A 75 -19.64 -2.24 -18.95
N LYS A 76 -20.12 -1.53 -17.91
CA LYS A 76 -19.44 -0.34 -17.36
C LYS A 76 -18.07 -0.74 -16.81
N THR A 77 -17.08 0.13 -16.99
CA THR A 77 -15.77 0.02 -16.35
C THR A 77 -15.50 1.26 -15.52
N GLU A 78 -14.89 1.09 -14.36
CA GLU A 78 -14.38 2.20 -13.56
C GLU A 78 -12.90 1.98 -13.30
N TYR A 79 -12.13 3.05 -13.38
CA TYR A 79 -10.69 3.06 -13.23
C TYR A 79 -10.28 4.14 -12.24
N PHE A 80 -9.48 3.73 -11.26
CA PHE A 80 -8.92 4.57 -10.23
C PHE A 80 -7.40 4.44 -10.29
N ALA A 81 -6.67 5.55 -10.24
CA ALA A 81 -5.22 5.50 -10.13
C ALA A 81 -4.66 6.70 -9.39
N PHE A 82 -3.65 6.47 -8.56
CA PHE A 82 -2.88 7.53 -7.92
C PHE A 82 -1.43 7.12 -7.72
N LYS A 83 -0.56 8.13 -7.52
CA LYS A 83 0.83 7.92 -7.13
C LYS A 83 0.91 7.72 -5.62
N LEU A 84 1.61 6.69 -5.16
CA LEU A 84 1.81 6.39 -3.74
C LEU A 84 2.54 7.53 -2.99
N SER A 85 3.31 8.38 -3.66
CA SER A 85 3.86 9.62 -3.05
C SER A 85 2.81 10.67 -2.66
N LYS A 86 1.57 10.48 -3.14
CA LYS A 86 0.41 11.30 -2.78
C LYS A 86 -0.38 10.72 -1.62
N PHE A 87 -0.01 9.55 -1.10
CA PHE A 87 -0.61 8.98 0.10
C PHE A 87 -0.56 9.98 1.25
N LYS A 88 -1.69 10.12 1.96
CA LYS A 88 -1.85 10.97 3.14
C LYS A 88 -2.13 10.14 4.37
N ASP A 89 -3.17 9.32 4.33
CA ASP A 89 -3.56 8.41 5.42
C ASP A 89 -4.54 7.35 4.88
N MET A 90 -4.98 6.44 5.75
CA MET A 90 -6.03 5.48 5.47
C MET A 90 -7.00 5.33 6.64
N ASP A 91 -8.26 5.05 6.32
CA ASP A 91 -9.28 4.64 7.28
C ASP A 91 -9.82 3.26 6.92
N TYR A 92 -10.27 2.51 7.92
CA TYR A 92 -10.97 1.25 7.70
C TYR A 92 -12.33 1.30 8.40
N TYR A 93 -13.39 1.11 7.61
CA TYR A 93 -14.75 1.05 8.12
C TYR A 93 -15.29 -0.37 7.93
N GLY A 94 -15.45 -1.10 9.04
CA GLY A 94 -15.94 -2.47 9.02
C GLY A 94 -15.61 -3.23 10.31
N THR A 95 -15.71 -4.55 10.23
CA THR A 95 -15.28 -5.49 11.26
C THR A 95 -14.02 -6.21 10.82
N THR A 96 -13.51 -7.11 11.67
CA THR A 96 -12.42 -8.01 11.28
C THR A 96 -12.80 -8.94 10.14
N THR A 97 -14.09 -9.25 9.94
CA THR A 97 -14.53 -10.17 8.89
C THR A 97 -14.79 -9.48 7.55
N SER A 98 -15.28 -8.24 7.54
CA SER A 98 -15.61 -7.53 6.30
C SER A 98 -15.62 -6.02 6.52
N GLY A 99 -15.10 -5.27 5.54
CA GLY A 99 -15.04 -3.81 5.61
C GLY A 99 -14.53 -3.16 4.33
N LYS A 100 -14.32 -1.85 4.42
CA LYS A 100 -13.83 -1.01 3.32
C LYS A 100 -12.62 -0.22 3.78
N LEU A 101 -11.53 -0.39 3.06
CA LEU A 101 -10.31 0.39 3.20
C LEU A 101 -10.41 1.64 2.33
N TYR A 102 -10.29 2.80 2.97
CA TYR A 102 -10.22 4.10 2.33
C TYR A 102 -8.77 4.54 2.35
N ILE A 103 -8.18 4.76 1.18
CA ILE A 103 -6.83 5.29 1.07
C ILE A 103 -6.94 6.72 0.59
N HIS A 104 -6.50 7.66 1.42
CA HIS A 104 -6.61 9.09 1.18
C HIS A 104 -5.33 9.66 0.57
N THR A 105 -5.51 10.61 -0.34
CA THR A 105 -4.41 11.38 -0.93
C THR A 105 -4.31 12.79 -0.36
N LYS A 106 -3.16 13.45 -0.60
CA LYS A 106 -2.85 14.80 -0.10
C LYS A 106 -3.79 15.87 -0.67
N GLY A 107 -4.27 15.69 -1.90
CA GLY A 107 -5.36 16.46 -2.50
C GLY A 107 -6.14 15.60 -3.50
N ASP A 108 -6.66 16.23 -4.54
CA ASP A 108 -7.34 15.56 -5.66
C ASP A 108 -6.33 14.85 -6.58
N ASP A 109 -5.67 13.81 -6.07
CA ASP A 109 -4.59 13.09 -6.75
C ASP A 109 -5.01 11.70 -7.27
N VAL A 110 -6.27 11.29 -7.05
CA VAL A 110 -6.84 10.04 -7.58
C VAL A 110 -7.56 10.33 -8.89
N ILE A 111 -7.05 9.82 -10.00
CA ILE A 111 -7.75 9.85 -11.29
C ILE A 111 -8.91 8.88 -11.21
N VAL A 112 -10.11 9.32 -11.57
CA VAL A 112 -11.34 8.52 -11.64
C VAL A 112 -11.91 8.60 -13.05
N GLN A 113 -11.90 7.48 -13.75
CA GLN A 113 -12.39 7.36 -15.12
C GLN A 113 -13.46 6.28 -15.23
N THR A 114 -14.56 6.57 -15.90
CA THR A 114 -15.58 5.57 -16.22
C THR A 114 -15.71 5.40 -17.73
N TYR A 115 -16.07 4.18 -18.15
CA TYR A 115 -16.31 3.84 -19.54
C TYR A 115 -17.60 3.06 -19.67
N LYS A 116 -18.38 3.35 -20.71
CA LYS A 116 -19.71 2.76 -20.97
C LYS A 116 -20.68 2.96 -19.79
N ASP A 117 -20.58 4.12 -19.14
CA ASP A 117 -21.55 4.49 -18.12
C ASP A 117 -22.86 4.98 -18.76
N ARG A 118 -24.00 4.60 -18.19
CA ARG A 118 -25.33 5.02 -18.68
C ARG A 118 -25.52 6.52 -18.56
N GLY A 119 -24.88 7.15 -17.57
CA GLY A 119 -24.90 8.60 -17.36
C GLY A 119 -23.90 9.38 -18.22
N GLY A 120 -23.11 8.70 -19.06
CA GLY A 120 -21.96 9.28 -19.74
C GLY A 120 -20.65 9.01 -19.00
N ASP A 121 -19.58 8.86 -19.77
CA ASP A 121 -18.24 8.59 -19.24
C ASP A 121 -17.74 9.80 -18.43
N VAL A 122 -17.19 9.52 -17.25
CA VAL A 122 -16.67 10.51 -16.30
C VAL A 122 -15.15 10.47 -16.36
N ASP A 123 -14.53 11.65 -16.36
CA ASP A 123 -13.09 11.84 -16.14
C ASP A 123 -12.93 12.93 -15.08
N SER A 124 -12.49 12.55 -13.88
CA SER A 124 -12.46 13.44 -12.72
C SER A 124 -11.31 13.09 -11.79
N MET A 125 -11.05 13.98 -10.82
CA MET A 125 -10.11 13.74 -9.74
C MET A 125 -10.87 13.54 -8.43
N ALA A 126 -10.34 12.69 -7.56
CA ALA A 126 -10.86 12.42 -6.23
C ALA A 126 -9.74 12.43 -5.19
N THR A 127 -10.12 12.46 -3.92
CA THR A 127 -9.20 12.48 -2.78
C THR A 127 -8.92 11.10 -2.20
N GLN A 128 -9.60 10.05 -2.68
CA GLN A 128 -9.51 8.73 -2.09
C GLN A 128 -9.88 7.62 -3.07
N ILE A 129 -9.35 6.43 -2.79
CA ILE A 129 -9.79 5.16 -3.37
C ILE A 129 -10.38 4.28 -2.27
N ILE A 130 -11.41 3.51 -2.61
CA ILE A 130 -12.10 2.61 -1.68
C ILE A 130 -11.93 1.18 -2.18
N ILE A 131 -11.39 0.31 -1.32
CA ILE A 131 -11.12 -1.10 -1.64
C ILE A 131 -11.90 -1.97 -0.63
N PRO A 132 -12.81 -2.85 -1.09
CA PRO A 132 -13.49 -3.79 -0.20
C PRO A 132 -12.53 -4.89 0.24
N LEU A 133 -12.37 -5.07 1.55
CA LEU A 133 -11.51 -6.09 2.15
C LEU A 133 -12.28 -6.98 3.13
N LYS A 134 -11.73 -8.16 3.40
CA LYS A 134 -12.23 -9.15 4.36
C LYS A 134 -11.09 -9.69 5.21
N ASN A 135 -11.43 -10.25 6.36
CA ASN A 135 -10.47 -10.91 7.27
C ASN A 135 -9.27 -10.01 7.59
N MET A 136 -9.53 -8.78 8.04
CA MET A 136 -8.52 -7.78 8.35
C MET A 136 -8.42 -7.59 9.86
N GLU A 137 -7.29 -7.96 10.44
CA GLU A 137 -6.99 -7.62 11.83
C GLU A 137 -6.35 -6.22 11.92
N ALA A 138 -6.35 -5.66 13.13
CA ALA A 138 -5.74 -4.34 13.34
C ALA A 138 -4.26 -4.29 12.94
N GLU A 139 -3.54 -5.40 13.15
CA GLU A 139 -2.13 -5.54 12.77
C GLU A 139 -1.94 -5.48 11.25
N ASP A 140 -2.81 -6.14 10.47
CA ASP A 140 -2.76 -6.10 9.01
C ASP A 140 -2.95 -4.67 8.49
N LEU A 141 -3.88 -3.92 9.10
CA LEU A 141 -4.12 -2.52 8.77
C LEU A 141 -2.92 -1.63 9.11
N ASN A 142 -2.25 -1.88 10.23
CA ASN A 142 -1.02 -1.18 10.59
C ASN A 142 0.10 -1.47 9.58
N LEU A 143 0.28 -2.73 9.20
CA LEU A 143 1.28 -3.11 8.21
C LEU A 143 1.00 -2.50 6.83
N ILE A 144 -0.26 -2.41 6.40
CA ILE A 144 -0.63 -1.70 5.17
C ILE A 144 -0.22 -0.23 5.27
N ARG A 145 -0.57 0.45 6.38
CA ARG A 145 -0.23 1.86 6.60
C ARG A 145 1.29 2.08 6.57
N ASP A 146 2.04 1.22 7.25
CA ASP A 146 3.50 1.33 7.32
C ASP A 146 4.15 1.15 5.96
N ASN A 147 3.71 0.16 5.17
CA ASN A 147 4.21 -0.06 3.82
C ASN A 147 3.87 1.12 2.88
N LEU A 148 2.65 1.67 2.98
CA LEU A 148 2.28 2.87 2.21
C LEU A 148 3.13 4.08 2.60
N ASN A 149 3.42 4.27 3.89
CA ASN A 149 4.27 5.34 4.39
C ASN A 149 5.73 5.20 3.93
N LYS A 150 6.29 3.99 3.96
CA LYS A 150 7.64 3.69 3.47
C LYS A 150 7.77 4.07 1.99
N ILE A 151 6.86 3.58 1.15
CA ILE A 151 6.85 3.91 -0.28
C ILE A 151 6.68 5.42 -0.51
N ASN A 152 5.78 6.08 0.23
CA ASN A 152 5.56 7.53 0.14
C ASN A 152 6.85 8.32 0.44
N ALA A 153 7.58 7.93 1.49
CA ALA A 153 8.84 8.56 1.87
C ALA A 153 9.92 8.35 0.80
N GLU A 154 10.11 7.13 0.32
CA GLU A 154 11.15 6.79 -0.66
C GLU A 154 10.90 7.45 -2.03
N VAL A 155 9.67 7.39 -2.55
CA VAL A 155 9.32 8.05 -3.82
C VAL A 155 9.48 9.57 -3.71
N SER A 156 9.17 10.15 -2.54
CA SER A 156 9.34 11.59 -2.32
C SER A 156 10.80 12.03 -2.27
N ILE A 157 11.71 11.14 -1.85
CA ILE A 157 13.17 11.40 -1.86
C ILE A 157 13.70 11.35 -3.30
N LEU A 158 13.28 10.35 -4.10
CA LEU A 158 13.69 10.19 -5.50
C LEU A 158 13.18 11.31 -6.43
N GLN A 159 12.17 12.07 -6.01
CA GLN A 159 11.58 13.18 -6.77
C GLN A 159 12.16 14.56 -6.41
N ARG A 160 13.16 14.63 -5.52
CA ARG A 160 13.84 15.90 -5.22
C ARG A 160 14.83 16.25 -6.35
N PRO A 161 14.83 17.51 -6.84
CA PRO A 161 15.74 17.96 -7.89
C PRO A 161 17.20 17.95 -7.45
#